data_AF-A0A3D4V310-F1
#
_entry.id   AF-A0A3D4V310-F1
#
_cell.length_a   1.000
_cell.length_b   1.000
_cell.length_c   1.000
_cell.angle_alpha   90.00
_cell.angle_beta   90.00
_cell.angle_gamma   90.00
#
_symmetry.space_group_name_H-M   'P 1'
#
loop_
_entity.id
_entity.type
_entity.pdbx_description
1 polymer ?
#
loop_
_entity_poly.entity_id
_entity_poly.type
_entity_poly.pdbx_seq_one_letter_code
_entity_poly.pdbx_strand_id
1 'polypeptide(L)'
;WLNDRNQFLIPHTEPNQEFYNDCIIWSLFSSSNETTSLSNVEYLGNTYQIKNNFYPFLIEELKKWEIKDPDFRQQLSVDENRFVAKWIKKSELSEEAKEVLTKAKEVYKFFYSHINEMATQNWKIENWDSGWYQIRRCLNEHNFATEEMNELKKVSDDLANKILPQIEEFGFLDKDEVYEEI
;
A
#
# COMPACT_ATOMS: atom_id res chain seq x y z
N TRP A 1 -23.45 21.69 3.20
CA TRP A 1 -22.56 20.53 3.13
C TRP A 1 -22.30 20.26 1.67
N LEU A 2 -21.07 20.46 1.19
CA LEU A 2 -20.67 19.92 -0.12
C LEU A 2 -20.35 18.45 0.13
N ASN A 3 -21.00 17.56 -0.61
CA ASN A 3 -20.68 16.14 -0.56
C ASN A 3 -19.37 15.95 -1.33
N ASP A 4 -18.24 15.81 -0.62
CA ASP A 4 -16.89 15.65 -1.20
C ASP A 4 -16.59 14.18 -1.56
N ARG A 5 -17.58 13.29 -1.41
CA ARG A 5 -17.45 11.85 -1.66
C ARG A 5 -18.76 11.27 -2.21
N ASN A 6 -18.66 10.38 -3.20
CA ASN A 6 -19.79 9.58 -3.67
C ASN A 6 -20.36 8.73 -2.53
N GLN A 7 -21.68 8.51 -2.56
CA GLN A 7 -22.35 7.63 -1.61
C GLN A 7 -22.42 6.22 -2.20
N PHE A 8 -21.52 5.36 -1.75
CA PHE A 8 -21.52 3.96 -2.19
C PHE A 8 -22.72 3.19 -1.62
N LEU A 9 -23.36 2.40 -2.48
CA LEU A 9 -24.43 1.48 -2.12
C LEU A 9 -23.88 0.08 -1.86
N ILE A 10 -24.68 -0.76 -1.20
CA ILE A 10 -24.43 -2.21 -1.20
C ILE A 10 -24.54 -2.67 -2.66
N PRO A 11 -23.57 -3.44 -3.18
CA PRO A 11 -23.61 -3.85 -4.57
C PRO A 11 -24.87 -4.66 -4.87
N HIS A 12 -25.49 -4.38 -6.01
CA HIS A 12 -26.67 -5.10 -6.50
C HIS A 12 -26.33 -6.52 -6.98
N THR A 13 -25.09 -6.73 -7.39
CA THR A 13 -24.56 -8.02 -7.85
C THR A 13 -23.31 -8.35 -7.07
N GLU A 14 -23.17 -9.59 -6.60
CA GLU A 14 -21.97 -10.04 -5.88
C GLU A 14 -20.73 -9.89 -6.76
N PRO A 15 -19.74 -9.07 -6.35
CA PRO A 15 -18.49 -8.95 -7.06
C PRO A 15 -17.72 -10.27 -7.08
N ASN A 16 -16.99 -10.51 -8.17
CA ASN A 16 -16.13 -11.68 -8.28
C ASN A 16 -14.85 -11.51 -7.44
N GLN A 17 -14.14 -12.62 -7.21
CA GLN A 17 -12.91 -12.62 -6.40
C GLN A 17 -11.78 -11.77 -7.03
N GLU A 18 -11.72 -11.69 -8.36
CA GLU A 18 -10.72 -10.87 -9.06
C GLU A 18 -10.92 -9.39 -8.74
N PHE A 19 -12.15 -8.88 -8.79
CA PHE A 19 -12.49 -7.51 -8.42
C PHE A 19 -12.06 -7.18 -6.98
N TYR A 20 -12.38 -8.06 -6.02
CA TYR A 20 -11.94 -7.88 -4.64
C TYR A 20 -10.42 -7.84 -4.53
N ASN A 21 -9.72 -8.74 -5.23
CA ASN A 21 -8.27 -8.80 -5.20
C ASN A 21 -7.63 -7.54 -5.80
N ASP A 22 -8.15 -7.07 -6.94
CA ASP A 22 -7.70 -5.86 -7.62
C ASP A 22 -7.91 -4.63 -6.73
N CYS A 23 -9.07 -4.50 -6.09
CA CYS A 23 -9.35 -3.42 -5.14
C CYS A 23 -8.38 -3.43 -3.95
N ILE A 24 -8.09 -4.61 -3.39
CA ILE A 24 -7.13 -4.74 -2.29
C ILE A 24 -5.75 -4.30 -2.75
N ILE A 25 -5.24 -4.80 -3.87
CA ILE A 25 -3.91 -4.44 -4.38
C ILE A 25 -3.80 -2.95 -4.70
N TRP A 26 -4.81 -2.36 -5.35
CA TRP A 26 -4.86 -0.92 -5.60
C TRP A 26 -4.83 -0.12 -4.29
N SER A 27 -5.57 -0.55 -3.27
CA SER A 27 -5.64 0.14 -1.98
C SER A 27 -4.30 0.19 -1.24
N LEU A 28 -3.42 -0.80 -1.43
CA LEU A 28 -2.12 -0.87 -0.74
C LEU A 28 -1.18 0.27 -1.14
N PHE A 29 -1.28 0.78 -2.37
CA PHE A 29 -0.40 1.82 -2.90
C PHE A 29 -1.13 3.11 -3.27
N SER A 30 -2.42 3.19 -2.96
CA SER A 30 -3.20 4.42 -3.09
C SER A 30 -2.59 5.56 -2.26
N SER A 31 -2.69 6.78 -2.76
CA SER A 31 -2.28 7.99 -2.01
C SER A 31 -3.06 8.17 -0.71
N SER A 32 -4.25 7.55 -0.60
CA SER A 32 -5.10 7.55 0.59
C SER A 32 -4.77 6.44 1.59
N ASN A 33 -3.79 5.57 1.31
CA ASN A 33 -3.30 4.60 2.28
C ASN A 33 -2.36 5.29 3.28
N GLU A 34 -2.95 5.71 4.39
CA GLU A 34 -2.29 6.37 5.51
C GLU A 34 -1.90 5.40 6.64
N THR A 35 -1.79 4.10 6.33
CA THR A 35 -1.32 3.11 7.31
C THR A 35 0.13 3.38 7.70
N THR A 36 0.47 3.05 8.95
CA THR A 36 1.79 3.30 9.54
C THR A 36 2.17 2.17 10.50
N SER A 37 3.46 1.94 10.63
CA SER A 37 4.05 1.17 11.74
C SER A 37 4.67 2.14 12.73
N LEU A 38 4.34 2.01 14.02
CA LEU A 38 4.80 2.90 15.07
C LEU A 38 5.24 2.11 16.31
N SER A 39 6.36 2.53 16.89
CA SER A 39 6.86 2.03 18.15
C SER A 39 6.56 3.01 19.28
N ASN A 40 6.53 2.50 20.51
CA ASN A 40 6.43 3.32 21.73
C ASN A 40 5.22 4.27 21.77
N VAL A 41 4.06 3.84 21.27
CA VAL A 41 2.85 4.67 21.26
C VAL A 41 2.21 4.64 22.65
N GLU A 42 2.29 5.76 23.38
CA GLU A 42 1.65 5.90 24.69
C GLU A 42 0.15 6.22 24.56
N TYR A 43 -0.70 5.37 25.15
CA TYR A 43 -2.13 5.59 25.21
C TYR A 43 -2.71 5.00 26.50
N LEU A 44 -3.47 5.82 27.25
CA LEU A 44 -4.11 5.44 28.52
C LEU A 44 -3.16 4.73 29.52
N GLY A 45 -1.94 5.23 29.65
CA GLY A 45 -0.93 4.70 30.57
C GLY A 45 -0.27 3.39 30.13
N ASN A 46 -0.52 2.93 28.91
CA ASN A 46 0.13 1.77 28.31
C ASN A 46 0.96 2.20 27.09
N THR A 47 1.99 1.42 26.78
CA THR A 47 2.84 1.60 25.59
C THR A 47 2.54 0.49 24.59
N TYR A 48 2.24 0.87 23.35
CA TYR A 48 1.85 -0.04 22.28
C TYR A 48 2.86 -0.05 21.14
N GLN A 49 2.98 -1.22 20.51
CA GLN A 49 3.57 -1.38 19.18
C GLN A 49 2.44 -1.49 18.16
N ILE A 50 2.42 -0.58 17.19
CA ILE A 50 1.48 -0.63 16.07
C ILE A 50 2.19 -1.33 14.91
N LYS A 51 1.78 -2.58 14.65
CA LYS A 51 2.23 -3.35 13.47
C LYS A 51 1.40 -2.95 12.25
N ASN A 52 2.06 -2.69 11.14
CA ASN A 52 1.40 -2.43 9.88
C ASN A 52 1.02 -3.75 9.18
N ASN A 53 -0.23 -4.15 9.32
CA ASN A 53 -0.73 -5.37 8.67
C ASN A 53 -0.91 -5.25 7.14
N PHE A 54 -0.76 -4.04 6.58
CA PHE A 54 -0.85 -3.74 5.15
C PHE A 54 0.52 -3.80 4.45
N TYR A 55 1.59 -4.20 5.16
CA TYR A 55 2.89 -4.38 4.51
C TYR A 55 2.85 -5.57 3.52
N PRO A 56 3.16 -5.37 2.22
CA PRO A 56 2.81 -6.32 1.16
C PRO A 56 3.81 -7.44 0.91
N PHE A 57 5.03 -7.35 1.44
CA PHE A 57 6.11 -8.28 1.10
C PHE A 57 6.49 -9.20 2.26
N LEU A 58 6.86 -10.44 1.93
CA LEU A 58 7.27 -11.43 2.92
C LEU A 58 8.68 -11.14 3.45
N ILE A 59 8.91 -11.40 4.73
CA ILE A 59 10.22 -11.31 5.40
C ILE A 59 11.27 -12.14 4.65
N GLU A 60 10.90 -13.31 4.14
CA GLU A 60 11.80 -14.17 3.36
C GLU A 60 12.25 -13.52 2.04
N GLU A 61 11.45 -12.60 1.48
CA GLU A 61 11.85 -11.78 0.34
C GLU A 61 12.75 -10.64 0.78
N LEU A 62 12.39 -9.93 1.86
CA LEU A 62 13.17 -8.81 2.40
C LEU A 62 14.58 -9.23 2.82
N LYS A 63 14.73 -10.44 3.38
CA LYS A 63 16.04 -11.01 3.74
C LYS A 63 17.00 -11.18 2.56
N LYS A 64 16.49 -11.14 1.32
CA LYS A 64 17.28 -11.20 0.08
C LYS A 64 17.57 -9.81 -0.49
N TRP A 65 17.00 -8.75 0.06
CA TRP A 65 17.20 -7.39 -0.40
C TRP A 65 18.42 -6.76 0.26
N GLU A 66 18.94 -5.69 -0.36
CA GLU A 66 20.01 -4.90 0.21
C GLU A 66 19.45 -3.97 1.29
N ILE A 67 19.39 -4.46 2.53
CA ILE A 67 19.00 -3.66 3.70
C ILE A 67 20.25 -3.49 4.56
N LYS A 68 20.89 -2.33 4.60
CA LYS A 68 22.15 -2.14 5.35
C LYS A 68 21.93 -1.83 6.84
N ASP A 69 20.75 -1.34 7.19
CA ASP A 69 20.39 -1.00 8.56
C ASP A 69 20.38 -2.27 9.46
N PRO A 70 21.20 -2.30 10.53
CA PRO A 70 21.31 -3.47 11.39
C PRO A 70 20.06 -3.71 12.25
N ASP A 71 19.35 -2.65 12.66
CA ASP A 71 18.15 -2.77 13.48
C ASP A 71 17.03 -3.42 12.65
N PHE A 72 16.90 -3.04 11.38
CA PHE A 72 15.93 -3.64 10.47
C PHE A 72 16.24 -5.11 10.22
N ARG A 73 17.53 -5.47 10.02
CA ARG A 73 17.95 -6.87 9.90
C ARG A 73 17.61 -7.68 11.15
N GLN A 74 17.84 -7.10 12.32
CA GLN A 74 17.52 -7.74 13.59
C GLN A 74 16.01 -7.96 13.71
N GLN A 75 15.18 -6.96 13.43
CA GLN A 75 13.73 -7.08 13.46
C GLN A 75 13.24 -8.18 12.50
N LEU A 76 13.74 -8.22 11.26
CA LEU A 76 13.40 -9.26 10.27
C LEU A 76 13.80 -10.67 10.70
N SER A 77 14.73 -10.82 11.65
CA SER A 77 15.16 -12.14 12.15
C SER A 77 14.20 -12.72 13.20
N VAL A 78 13.45 -11.88 13.91
CA VAL A 78 12.59 -12.27 15.04
C VAL A 78 11.10 -12.04 14.81
N ASP A 79 10.74 -11.14 13.90
CA ASP A 79 9.34 -10.80 13.63
C ASP A 79 8.69 -11.76 12.62
N GLU A 80 7.40 -11.55 12.37
CA GLU A 80 6.58 -12.38 11.50
C GLU A 80 6.00 -11.62 10.30
N ASN A 81 5.71 -12.38 9.24
CA ASN A 81 5.03 -11.91 8.05
C ASN A 81 3.69 -11.21 8.40
N ARG A 82 3.47 -10.04 7.80
CA ARG A 82 2.24 -9.25 7.98
C ARG A 82 1.05 -9.88 7.25
N PHE A 83 -0.15 -9.51 7.70
CA PHE A 83 -1.39 -10.14 7.25
C PHE A 83 -1.52 -10.10 5.72
N VAL A 84 -1.37 -8.93 5.09
CA VAL A 84 -1.62 -8.82 3.66
C VAL A 84 -0.54 -9.53 2.84
N ALA A 85 0.72 -9.58 3.27
CA ALA A 85 1.75 -10.39 2.60
C ALA A 85 1.40 -11.90 2.59
N LYS A 86 0.87 -12.42 3.71
CA LYS A 86 0.39 -13.81 3.80
C LYS A 86 -0.85 -14.04 2.92
N TRP A 87 -1.71 -13.03 2.79
CA TRP A 87 -2.90 -13.06 1.93
C TRP A 87 -2.51 -13.05 0.45
N ILE A 88 -1.66 -12.09 0.01
CA ILE A 88 -1.14 -11.98 -1.37
C ILE A 88 -0.57 -13.31 -1.86
N LYS A 89 0.22 -13.99 -1.02
CA LYS A 89 0.83 -15.30 -1.34
C LYS A 89 -0.21 -16.39 -1.71
N LYS A 90 -1.43 -16.28 -1.19
CA LYS A 90 -2.52 -17.26 -1.37
C LYS A 90 -3.55 -16.81 -2.41
N SER A 91 -3.49 -15.55 -2.86
CA SER A 91 -4.47 -14.97 -3.77
C SER A 91 -4.11 -15.25 -5.22
N GLU A 92 -5.13 -15.53 -6.04
CA GLU A 92 -5.01 -15.51 -7.49
C GLU A 92 -5.22 -14.06 -7.97
N LEU A 93 -4.14 -13.43 -8.41
CA LEU A 93 -4.14 -12.03 -8.83
C LEU A 93 -4.26 -11.90 -10.35
N SER A 94 -4.93 -10.84 -10.79
CA SER A 94 -4.92 -10.42 -12.19
C SER A 94 -3.51 -10.02 -12.65
N GLU A 95 -3.30 -9.91 -13.96
CA GLU A 95 -2.00 -9.47 -14.49
C GLU A 95 -1.71 -8.02 -14.11
N GLU A 96 -2.71 -7.14 -14.10
CA GLU A 96 -2.56 -5.74 -13.69
C GLU A 96 -2.16 -5.64 -12.20
N ALA A 97 -2.79 -6.44 -11.34
CA ALA A 97 -2.44 -6.49 -9.91
C ALA A 97 -1.04 -7.05 -9.67
N LYS A 98 -0.59 -8.05 -10.43
CA LYS A 98 0.78 -8.57 -10.37
C LYS A 98 1.79 -7.51 -10.80
N GLU A 99 1.48 -6.74 -11.84
CA GLU A 99 2.35 -5.67 -12.31
C GLU A 99 2.50 -4.55 -11.26
N VAL A 100 1.40 -4.14 -10.61
CA VAL A 100 1.43 -3.19 -9.48
C VAL A 100 2.36 -3.69 -8.37
N LEU A 101 2.24 -4.96 -7.96
CA LEU A 101 3.13 -5.53 -6.94
C LEU A 101 4.58 -5.61 -7.39
N THR A 102 4.84 -5.80 -8.69
CA THR A 102 6.18 -5.85 -9.26
C THR A 102 6.84 -4.48 -9.18
N LYS A 103 6.16 -3.42 -9.64
CA LYS A 103 6.65 -2.04 -9.55
C LYS A 103 6.75 -1.53 -8.12
N ALA A 104 5.81 -1.90 -7.26
CA ALA A 104 5.92 -1.58 -5.84
C ALA A 104 7.16 -2.22 -5.20
N LYS A 105 7.52 -3.44 -5.60
CA LYS A 105 8.72 -4.12 -5.09
C LYS A 105 10.00 -3.39 -5.47
N GLU A 106 10.05 -2.79 -6.65
CA GLU A 106 11.18 -1.97 -7.11
C GLU A 106 11.35 -0.73 -6.22
N VAL A 107 10.25 0.00 -5.96
CA VAL A 107 10.24 1.14 -5.01
C VAL A 107 10.74 0.73 -3.62
N TYR A 108 10.23 -0.39 -3.08
CA TYR A 108 10.61 -0.82 -1.73
C TYR A 108 12.07 -1.26 -1.66
N LYS A 109 12.57 -1.97 -2.68
CA LYS A 109 14.00 -2.31 -2.77
C LYS A 109 14.87 -1.07 -2.79
N PHE A 110 14.51 -0.06 -3.59
CA PHE A 110 15.22 1.22 -3.61
C PHE A 110 15.22 1.87 -2.24
N PHE A 111 14.05 1.93 -1.59
CA PHE A 111 13.88 2.51 -0.26
C PHE A 111 14.82 1.88 0.76
N TYR A 112 14.87 0.54 0.86
CA TYR A 112 15.75 -0.11 1.83
C TYR A 112 17.23 -0.01 1.50
N SER A 113 17.62 0.01 0.21
CA SER A 113 19.04 0.12 -0.16
C SER A 113 19.63 1.49 0.16
N HIS A 114 18.79 2.53 0.20
CA HIS A 114 19.17 3.92 0.48
C HIS A 114 18.65 4.43 1.84
N ILE A 115 18.13 3.57 2.72
CA ILE A 115 17.46 4.00 3.96
C ILE A 115 18.34 4.87 4.87
N ASN A 116 19.65 4.62 4.88
CA ASN A 116 20.64 5.36 5.66
C ASN A 116 21.01 6.72 5.07
N GLU A 117 20.53 7.03 3.86
CA GLU A 117 20.78 8.30 3.15
C GLU A 117 19.61 9.28 3.34
N MET A 118 18.54 8.85 4.02
CA MET A 118 17.30 9.60 4.20
C MET A 118 17.06 9.97 5.67
N ALA A 119 16.35 11.08 5.89
CA ALA A 119 15.90 11.55 7.20
C ALA A 119 14.62 10.79 7.63
N THR A 120 14.78 9.49 7.94
CA THR A 120 13.70 8.57 8.30
C THR A 120 12.91 8.99 9.54
N GLN A 121 13.53 9.74 10.47
CA GLN A 121 12.92 10.25 11.68
C GLN A 121 11.74 11.21 11.42
N ASN A 122 11.77 11.97 10.31
CA ASN A 122 10.69 12.91 9.95
C ASN A 122 9.36 12.17 9.70
N TRP A 123 9.45 10.89 9.34
CA TRP A 123 8.32 10.03 8.99
C TRP A 123 8.12 8.86 9.98
N LYS A 124 8.81 8.91 11.14
CA LYS A 124 8.79 7.86 12.18
C LYS A 124 9.06 6.45 11.64
N ILE A 125 9.98 6.35 10.70
CA ILE A 125 10.36 5.05 10.10
C ILE A 125 11.40 4.40 11.01
N GLU A 126 10.90 3.61 11.96
CA GLU A 126 11.70 2.88 12.95
C GLU A 126 11.60 1.35 12.78
N ASN A 127 10.63 0.91 11.97
CA ASN A 127 10.28 -0.50 11.82
C ASN A 127 10.36 -0.96 10.37
N TRP A 128 10.77 -2.21 10.18
CA TRP A 128 10.86 -2.84 8.87
C TRP A 128 9.52 -2.86 8.12
N ASP A 129 8.38 -2.87 8.80
CA ASP A 129 7.05 -2.92 8.18
C ASP A 129 6.44 -1.52 7.97
N SER A 130 7.28 -0.51 7.76
CA SER A 130 6.84 0.88 7.53
C SER A 130 5.71 0.99 6.49
N GLY A 131 4.75 1.87 6.79
CA GLY A 131 3.57 2.08 5.97
C GLY A 131 3.86 2.72 4.61
N TRP A 132 2.96 2.54 3.64
CA TRP A 132 3.12 3.14 2.31
C TRP A 132 3.24 4.66 2.39
N TYR A 133 2.42 5.31 3.22
CA TYR A 133 2.54 6.74 3.48
C TYR A 133 3.95 7.12 3.94
N GLN A 134 4.49 6.41 4.94
CA GLN A 134 5.82 6.71 5.49
C GLN A 134 6.90 6.60 4.41
N ILE A 135 6.91 5.48 3.67
CA ILE A 135 7.89 5.23 2.59
C ILE A 135 7.77 6.29 1.49
N ARG A 136 6.56 6.51 0.96
CA ARG A 136 6.31 7.47 -0.13
C ARG A 136 6.70 8.89 0.25
N ARG A 137 6.37 9.33 1.47
CA ARG A 137 6.70 10.68 1.94
C ARG A 137 8.20 10.87 2.13
N CYS A 138 8.88 9.86 2.69
CA CYS A 138 10.32 9.88 2.85
C CYS A 138 11.03 9.96 1.50
N LEU A 139 10.69 9.09 0.55
CA LEU A 139 11.27 9.12 -0.80
C LEU A 139 11.04 10.47 -1.50
N ASN A 140 9.82 11.01 -1.44
CA ASN A 140 9.49 12.29 -2.05
C ASN A 140 10.27 13.46 -1.45
N GLU A 141 10.47 13.49 -0.13
CA GLU A 141 11.24 14.55 0.55
C GLU A 141 12.70 14.59 0.07
N HIS A 142 13.25 13.42 -0.27
CA HIS A 142 14.63 13.28 -0.73
C HIS A 142 14.79 13.27 -2.26
N ASN A 143 13.69 13.40 -3.02
CA ASN A 143 13.67 13.22 -4.49
C ASN A 143 14.24 11.86 -4.93
N PHE A 144 14.05 10.83 -4.11
CA PHE A 144 14.54 9.47 -4.33
C PHE A 144 13.47 8.60 -5.00
N ALA A 145 13.91 7.58 -5.74
CA ALA A 145 13.05 6.63 -6.47
C ALA A 145 12.02 7.29 -7.41
N THR A 146 12.30 8.47 -7.97
CA THR A 146 11.32 9.24 -8.75
C THR A 146 10.82 8.45 -9.97
N GLU A 147 11.70 7.71 -10.63
CA GLU A 147 11.36 6.88 -11.78
C GLU A 147 10.47 5.71 -11.37
N GLU A 148 10.88 4.94 -10.35
CA GLU A 148 10.15 3.79 -9.82
C GLU A 148 8.77 4.20 -9.28
N MET A 149 8.68 5.35 -8.63
CA MET A 149 7.42 5.93 -8.15
C MET A 149 6.47 6.29 -9.31
N ASN A 150 6.99 6.84 -10.40
CA ASN A 150 6.21 7.17 -11.59
C ASN A 150 5.73 5.90 -12.32
N GLU A 151 6.57 4.87 -12.41
CA GLU A 151 6.19 3.58 -12.97
C GLU A 151 5.11 2.90 -12.14
N LEU A 152 5.27 2.85 -10.80
CA LEU A 152 4.24 2.34 -9.89
C LEU A 152 2.92 3.11 -10.05
N LYS A 153 2.99 4.45 -10.14
CA LYS A 153 1.79 5.26 -10.37
C LYS A 153 1.09 4.88 -11.66
N LYS A 154 1.84 4.74 -12.77
CA LYS A 154 1.27 4.38 -14.07
C LYS A 154 0.52 3.05 -14.00
N VAL A 155 1.15 2.00 -13.48
CA VAL A 155 0.52 0.67 -13.41
C VAL A 155 -0.64 0.64 -12.40
N SER A 156 -0.58 1.46 -11.34
CA SER A 156 -1.69 1.64 -10.40
C SER A 156 -2.87 2.38 -11.03
N ASP A 157 -2.62 3.34 -11.92
CA ASP A 157 -3.66 4.03 -12.69
C ASP A 157 -4.29 3.07 -13.71
N ASP A 158 -3.51 2.18 -14.35
CA ASP A 158 -4.03 1.14 -15.24
C ASP A 158 -4.95 0.16 -14.49
N LEU A 159 -4.55 -0.30 -13.30
CA LEU A 159 -5.39 -1.12 -12.43
C LEU A 159 -6.66 -0.36 -12.00
N ALA A 160 -6.56 0.94 -11.71
CA ALA A 160 -7.72 1.77 -11.39
C ALA A 160 -8.71 1.83 -12.57
N ASN A 161 -8.21 2.05 -13.80
CA ASN A 161 -9.02 2.10 -15.01
C ASN A 161 -9.76 0.78 -15.29
N LYS A 162 -9.19 -0.36 -14.85
CA LYS A 162 -9.86 -1.66 -14.88
C LYS A 162 -10.97 -1.78 -13.83
N ILE A 163 -10.74 -1.28 -12.61
CA ILE A 163 -11.69 -1.37 -11.48
C ILE A 163 -12.88 -0.44 -11.68
N LEU A 164 -12.65 0.81 -12.12
CA LEU A 164 -13.66 1.87 -12.19
C LEU A 164 -14.98 1.45 -12.90
N PRO A 165 -14.98 0.88 -14.12
CA PRO A 165 -16.23 0.49 -14.77
C PRO A 165 -16.99 -0.62 -14.01
N GLN A 166 -16.28 -1.47 -13.26
CA GLN A 166 -16.88 -2.55 -12.48
C GLN A 166 -17.64 -2.04 -11.24
N ILE A 167 -17.29 -0.85 -10.73
CA ILE A 167 -18.00 -0.22 -9.61
C ILE A 167 -19.47 0.03 -9.99
N GLU A 168 -19.71 0.57 -11.19
CA GLU A 168 -21.06 0.74 -11.72
C GLU A 168 -21.70 -0.59 -12.11
N GLU A 169 -20.93 -1.51 -12.71
CA GLU A 169 -21.43 -2.82 -13.13
C GLU A 169 -22.01 -3.63 -11.95
N PHE A 170 -21.31 -3.64 -10.81
CA PHE A 170 -21.78 -4.31 -9.60
C PHE A 170 -22.83 -3.49 -8.83
N GLY A 171 -23.10 -2.24 -9.23
CA GLY A 171 -24.12 -1.39 -8.62
C GLY A 171 -23.68 -0.75 -7.30
N PHE A 172 -22.37 -0.47 -7.14
CA PHE A 172 -21.88 0.31 -6.00
C PHE A 172 -22.22 1.80 -6.12
N LEU A 173 -22.51 2.28 -7.33
CA LEU A 173 -22.99 3.61 -7.64
C LEU A 173 -24.21 3.50 -8.56
N ASP A 174 -25.24 4.31 -8.30
CA ASP A 174 -26.41 4.36 -9.17
C ASP A 174 -26.09 5.19 -10.41
N LYS A 175 -26.60 4.79 -11.57
CA LYS A 175 -26.33 5.49 -12.85
C LYS A 175 -26.89 6.92 -12.88
N ASP A 176 -27.70 7.30 -11.91
CA ASP A 176 -28.35 8.61 -11.82
C ASP A 176 -27.46 9.69 -11.15
N GLU A 177 -26.24 9.37 -10.70
CA GLU A 177 -25.22 10.37 -10.33
C GLU A 177 -24.32 10.79 -11.51
N VAL A 178 -24.79 10.68 -12.77
CA VAL A 178 -24.18 11.45 -13.86
C VAL A 178 -24.42 12.92 -13.55
N TYR A 179 -23.38 13.58 -13.03
CA TYR A 179 -23.32 15.03 -12.98
C TYR A 179 -23.73 15.58 -14.34
N GLU A 180 -24.81 16.37 -14.39
CA GLU A 180 -25.16 17.14 -15.58
C GLU A 180 -23.87 17.81 -16.09
N GLU A 181 -23.51 17.53 -17.34
CA GLU A 181 -22.35 18.11 -18.01
C GLU A 181 -22.36 19.64 -17.80
N ILE A 182 -21.27 20.19 -17.24
CA ILE A 182 -21.04 21.63 -17.16
C ILE A 182 -20.52 22.14 -18.50
#